data_AF-A0A380T2V5-F1
#
_entry.id   AF-A0A380T2V5-F1
#
_cell.length_a   1.000
_cell.length_b   1.000
_cell.length_c   1.000
_cell.angle_alpha   90.00
_cell.angle_beta   90.00
_cell.angle_gamma   90.00
#
_symmetry.space_group_name_H-M   'P 1'
#
loop_
_entity.id
_entity.type
_entity.pdbx_description
1 polymer ?
#
loop_
_entity_poly.entity_id
_entity_poly.type
_entity_poly.pdbx_seq_one_letter_code
_entity_poly.pdbx_strand_id
1 'polypeptide(L)'
;MSQLEPIPEGNSSLREYARQLSDGLLWINDRAWPLGGCLLFLSGLYLHQYIQVEKIPLSITSGAVITALPIMFAMMIFVIVVLSTNILLPTMVLFQRLDAKGRRLADQLEGKSRGAVSLAWLAGSLALALFLAFSGYFVIQIGPMDWYWLVLLPVGLIAVATFVGFIHWLVPTDLDKPERGEFYTIALCSAGLQLLVLLQVTAVVETLVGELAGSASTFLPIMALEVLVLVIVQVLMVAMMVHFHRQKNVFRPLMVSFTLLLMVVGLFPEAAAKIGGYALQVSGSGGRTCIVLNTEQGPTESMKILAEADGIYYARPITATTKELQLIRRDTVKGFDECAKPKPAQP
;
A
#
# COMPACT_ATOMS: atom_id res chain seq x y z
N MET A 1 29.26 -45.82 -10.25
CA MET A 1 29.82 -44.57 -9.70
C MET A 1 29.38 -43.43 -10.61
N SER A 2 28.26 -42.79 -10.30
CA SER A 2 27.88 -41.51 -10.90
C SER A 2 28.36 -40.46 -9.91
N GLN A 3 29.47 -39.80 -10.23
CA GLN A 3 29.91 -38.64 -9.49
C GLN A 3 28.92 -37.53 -9.80
N LEU A 4 28.09 -37.17 -8.81
CA LEU A 4 27.40 -35.89 -8.84
C LEU A 4 28.47 -34.80 -8.87
N GLU A 5 28.49 -34.02 -9.95
CA GLU A 5 29.28 -32.80 -10.03
C GLU A 5 28.98 -31.92 -8.80
N PRO A 6 30.01 -31.44 -8.08
CA PRO A 6 29.80 -30.49 -7.01
C PRO A 6 29.21 -29.21 -7.62
N ILE A 7 27.98 -28.90 -7.21
CA ILE A 7 27.31 -27.63 -7.53
C ILE A 7 28.28 -26.50 -7.15
N PRO A 8 28.59 -25.58 -8.07
CA PRO A 8 29.59 -24.53 -7.83
C PRO A 8 29.26 -23.79 -6.53
N GLU A 9 30.31 -23.36 -5.81
CA GLU A 9 30.25 -22.55 -4.58
C GLU A 9 29.67 -21.13 -4.83
N GLY A 10 28.59 -21.02 -5.58
CA GLY A 10 27.85 -19.80 -5.83
C GLY A 10 26.92 -19.49 -4.66
N ASN A 11 27.22 -18.39 -3.96
CA ASN A 11 26.39 -17.65 -3.00
C ASN A 11 25.74 -18.46 -1.86
N SER A 12 26.52 -18.69 -0.80
CA SER A 12 26.01 -19.12 0.52
C SER A 12 24.86 -18.25 1.05
N SER A 13 24.82 -16.96 0.70
CA SER A 13 23.72 -16.04 1.00
C SER A 13 22.40 -16.44 0.35
N LEU A 14 22.43 -16.86 -0.92
CA LEU A 14 21.24 -17.19 -1.70
C LEU A 14 20.62 -18.52 -1.22
N ARG A 15 21.46 -19.48 -0.82
CA ARG A 15 21.03 -20.71 -0.13
C ARG A 15 20.41 -20.42 1.23
N GLU A 16 20.98 -19.50 2.01
CA GLU A 16 20.44 -19.09 3.30
C GLU A 16 19.08 -18.39 3.15
N TYR A 17 18.93 -17.49 2.17
CA TYR A 17 17.65 -16.85 1.86
C TYR A 17 16.60 -17.85 1.38
N ALA A 18 16.97 -18.77 0.48
CA ALA A 18 16.07 -19.82 0.01
C ALA A 18 15.60 -20.72 1.16
N ARG A 19 16.50 -21.01 2.12
CA ARG A 19 16.15 -21.77 3.33
C ARG A 19 15.19 -21.01 4.23
N GLN A 20 15.45 -19.73 4.50
CA GLN A 20 14.55 -18.89 5.31
C GLN A 20 13.18 -18.72 4.66
N LEU A 21 13.13 -18.57 3.33
CA LEU A 21 11.88 -18.52 2.57
C LEU A 21 11.15 -19.86 2.67
N SER A 22 11.85 -20.97 2.48
CA SER A 22 11.27 -22.32 2.55
C SER A 22 10.73 -22.63 3.95
N ASP A 23 11.48 -22.31 5.00
CA ASP A 23 11.05 -22.48 6.39
C ASP A 23 9.86 -21.58 6.73
N GLY A 24 9.83 -20.35 6.17
CA GLY A 24 8.70 -19.43 6.27
C GLY A 24 7.45 -19.96 5.59
N LEU A 25 7.56 -20.44 4.35
CA LEU A 25 6.46 -21.02 3.58
C LEU A 25 5.93 -22.29 4.23
N LEU A 26 6.81 -23.15 4.74
CA LEU A 26 6.42 -24.33 5.50
C LEU A 26 5.62 -23.94 6.76
N TRP A 27 6.09 -22.92 7.50
CA TRP A 27 5.38 -22.44 8.68
C TRP A 27 3.98 -21.89 8.36
N ILE A 28 3.84 -21.16 7.25
CA ILE A 28 2.55 -20.66 6.75
C ILE A 28 1.66 -21.85 6.38
N ASN A 29 2.19 -22.84 5.66
CA ASN A 29 1.45 -24.04 5.24
C ASN A 29 0.94 -24.84 6.45
N ASP A 30 1.80 -25.10 7.44
CA ASP A 30 1.44 -25.82 8.67
C ASP A 30 0.32 -25.12 9.46
N ARG A 31 0.14 -23.81 9.24
CA ARG A 31 -0.84 -22.96 9.92
C ARG A 31 -1.80 -22.29 8.94
N ALA A 32 -1.95 -22.88 7.75
CA ALA A 32 -2.81 -22.32 6.71
C ALA A 32 -4.27 -22.26 7.17
N TRP A 33 -4.72 -23.26 7.95
CA TRP A 33 -6.06 -23.29 8.51
C TRP A 33 -6.37 -22.11 9.45
N PRO A 34 -5.64 -21.87 10.55
CA PRO A 34 -5.95 -20.75 11.44
C PRO A 34 -5.72 -19.38 10.78
N LEU A 35 -4.67 -19.23 9.96
CA LEU A 35 -4.41 -17.95 9.26
C LEU A 35 -5.48 -17.67 8.21
N GLY A 36 -5.83 -18.66 7.40
CA GLY A 36 -6.89 -18.59 6.41
C GLY A 36 -8.25 -18.34 7.06
N GLY A 37 -8.57 -19.03 8.15
CA GLY A 37 -9.79 -18.82 8.92
C GLY A 37 -9.89 -17.40 9.50
N CYS A 38 -8.81 -16.88 10.09
CA CYS A 38 -8.76 -15.49 10.58
C CYS A 38 -8.96 -14.47 9.45
N LEU A 39 -8.27 -14.65 8.33
CA LEU A 39 -8.41 -13.76 7.16
C LEU A 39 -9.79 -13.84 6.52
N LEU A 40 -10.40 -15.01 6.48
CA LEU A 40 -11.76 -15.21 5.97
C LEU A 40 -12.78 -14.53 6.89
N PHE A 41 -12.62 -14.68 8.20
CA PHE A 41 -13.42 -13.97 9.20
C PHE A 41 -13.29 -12.45 9.04
N LEU A 42 -12.06 -11.96 8.88
CA LEU A 42 -11.80 -10.54 8.66
C LEU A 42 -12.43 -10.02 7.36
N SER A 43 -12.38 -10.82 6.30
CA SER A 43 -13.01 -10.50 5.02
C SER A 43 -14.53 -10.39 5.17
N GLY A 44 -15.15 -11.31 5.91
CA GLY A 44 -16.57 -11.24 6.26
C GLY A 44 -16.92 -10.01 7.11
N LEU A 45 -16.08 -9.67 8.09
CA LEU A 45 -16.23 -8.46 8.91
C LEU A 45 -16.21 -7.18 8.06
N TYR A 46 -15.28 -7.09 7.11
CA TYR A 46 -15.16 -5.92 6.22
C TYR A 46 -16.38 -5.78 5.28
N LEU A 47 -16.84 -6.90 4.70
CA LEU A 47 -18.08 -6.91 3.90
C LEU A 47 -19.29 -6.50 4.73
N HIS A 48 -19.39 -7.04 5.95
CA HIS A 48 -20.48 -6.70 6.86
C HIS A 48 -20.48 -5.21 7.20
N GLN A 49 -19.31 -4.64 7.52
CA GLN A 49 -19.19 -3.21 7.80
C GLN A 49 -19.52 -2.36 6.58
N TYR A 50 -19.12 -2.75 5.38
CA TYR A 50 -19.54 -2.05 4.16
C TYR A 50 -21.07 -2.03 3.99
N ILE A 51 -21.73 -3.19 4.17
CA ILE A 51 -23.19 -3.29 4.09
C ILE A 51 -23.87 -2.37 5.11
N GLN A 52 -23.34 -2.32 6.34
CA GLN A 52 -23.87 -1.47 7.42
C GLN A 52 -23.66 0.03 7.13
N VAL A 53 -22.45 0.42 6.73
CA VAL A 53 -22.08 1.83 6.48
C VAL A 53 -22.82 2.38 5.26
N GLU A 54 -22.95 1.59 4.20
CA GLU A 54 -23.67 1.97 2.98
C GLU A 54 -25.18 1.70 3.03
N LYS A 55 -25.68 1.12 4.14
CA LYS A 55 -27.10 0.79 4.37
C LYS A 55 -27.71 -0.04 3.24
N ILE A 56 -26.94 -0.96 2.68
CA ILE A 56 -27.42 -1.82 1.59
C ILE A 56 -28.32 -2.90 2.23
N PRO A 57 -29.57 -3.09 1.79
CA PRO A 57 -30.49 -4.06 2.39
C PRO A 57 -30.18 -5.50 1.94
N LEU A 58 -28.93 -5.92 2.11
CA LEU A 58 -28.47 -7.28 1.81
C LEU A 58 -28.42 -8.09 3.10
N SER A 59 -28.97 -9.30 3.06
CA SER A 59 -28.67 -10.31 4.07
C SER A 59 -27.20 -10.75 3.95
N ILE A 60 -26.57 -11.08 5.07
CA ILE A 60 -25.21 -11.64 5.14
C ILE A 60 -25.11 -12.97 4.36
N THR A 61 -26.25 -13.67 4.20
CA THR A 61 -26.34 -14.94 3.47
C THR A 61 -26.75 -14.78 2.00
N SER A 62 -26.80 -13.54 1.48
CA SER A 62 -27.17 -13.33 0.07
C SER A 62 -26.12 -13.91 -0.87
N GLY A 63 -26.53 -14.31 -2.08
CA GLY A 63 -25.62 -14.85 -3.08
C GLY A 63 -24.45 -13.90 -3.39
N ALA A 64 -24.70 -12.59 -3.39
CA ALA A 64 -23.69 -11.57 -3.62
C ALA A 64 -22.60 -11.50 -2.53
N VAL A 65 -22.97 -11.68 -1.25
CA VAL A 65 -21.97 -11.71 -0.18
C VAL A 65 -21.12 -12.98 -0.26
N ILE A 66 -21.76 -14.11 -0.58
CA ILE A 66 -21.07 -15.40 -0.75
C ILE A 66 -20.09 -15.34 -1.91
N THR A 67 -20.44 -14.72 -3.04
CA THR A 67 -19.54 -14.58 -4.20
C THR A 67 -18.47 -13.50 -4.01
N ALA A 68 -18.72 -12.47 -3.20
CA ALA A 68 -17.74 -11.43 -2.90
C ALA A 68 -16.69 -11.87 -1.85
N LEU A 69 -17.02 -12.84 -0.98
CA LEU A 69 -16.14 -13.28 0.10
C LEU A 69 -14.75 -13.77 -0.39
N PRO A 70 -14.62 -14.63 -1.42
CA PRO A 70 -13.32 -15.05 -1.93
C PRO A 70 -12.51 -13.90 -2.55
N ILE A 71 -13.20 -12.96 -3.21
CA ILE A 71 -12.58 -11.76 -3.79
C ILE A 71 -11.99 -10.90 -2.68
N MET A 72 -12.76 -10.65 -1.62
CA MET A 72 -12.28 -9.91 -0.44
C MET A 72 -11.11 -10.61 0.24
N PHE A 73 -11.18 -11.93 0.38
CA PHE A 73 -10.08 -12.71 0.94
C PHE A 73 -8.80 -12.55 0.11
N ALA A 74 -8.89 -12.65 -1.21
CA ALA A 74 -7.77 -12.43 -2.11
C ALA A 74 -7.25 -10.98 -2.03
N MET A 75 -8.14 -9.98 -1.96
CA MET A 75 -7.76 -8.58 -1.77
C MET A 75 -7.03 -8.37 -0.44
N MET A 76 -7.44 -9.01 0.66
CA MET A 76 -6.74 -8.91 1.95
C MET A 76 -5.34 -9.48 1.87
N ILE A 77 -5.16 -10.65 1.26
CA ILE A 77 -3.82 -11.23 1.04
C ILE A 77 -2.98 -10.28 0.19
N PHE A 78 -3.54 -9.76 -0.90
CA PHE A 78 -2.85 -8.81 -1.77
C PHE A 78 -2.43 -7.55 -1.00
N VAL A 79 -3.31 -6.97 -0.17
CA VAL A 79 -3.00 -5.83 0.70
C VAL A 79 -1.89 -6.17 1.69
N ILE A 80 -1.91 -7.35 2.33
CA ILE A 80 -0.82 -7.78 3.22
C ILE A 80 0.51 -7.82 2.47
N VAL A 81 0.54 -8.45 1.29
CA VAL A 81 1.76 -8.58 0.48
C VAL A 81 2.25 -7.22 0.04
N VAL A 82 1.37 -6.36 -0.46
CA VAL A 82 1.72 -5.00 -0.91
C VAL A 82 2.22 -4.15 0.26
N LEU A 83 1.53 -4.15 1.41
CA LEU A 83 1.97 -3.42 2.60
C LEU A 83 3.31 -3.94 3.12
N SER A 84 3.47 -5.26 3.21
CA SER A 84 4.73 -5.89 3.60
C SER A 84 5.86 -5.46 2.68
N THR A 85 5.63 -5.54 1.38
CA THR A 85 6.64 -5.21 0.36
C THR A 85 6.99 -3.71 0.40
N ASN A 86 5.97 -2.84 0.47
CA ASN A 86 6.13 -1.39 0.52
C ASN A 86 6.81 -0.91 1.81
N ILE A 87 6.57 -1.56 2.94
CA ILE A 87 7.20 -1.15 4.21
C ILE A 87 8.62 -1.70 4.31
N LEU A 88 8.85 -2.94 3.83
CA LEU A 88 10.13 -3.61 4.02
C LEU A 88 11.17 -3.28 2.95
N LEU A 89 10.77 -3.17 1.68
CA LEU A 89 11.73 -2.94 0.60
C LEU A 89 12.54 -1.66 0.76
N PRO A 90 11.97 -0.50 1.14
CA PRO A 90 12.77 0.69 1.38
C PRO A 90 13.82 0.42 2.45
N THR A 91 13.48 -0.32 3.51
CA THR A 91 14.40 -0.61 4.62
C THR A 91 15.53 -1.59 4.28
N MET A 92 15.51 -2.24 3.10
CA MET A 92 16.52 -3.23 2.70
C MET A 92 17.95 -2.68 2.67
N VAL A 93 18.14 -1.39 2.36
CA VAL A 93 19.47 -0.76 2.38
C VAL A 93 20.11 -0.82 3.78
N LEU A 94 19.31 -0.88 4.85
CA LEU A 94 19.83 -1.04 6.20
C LEU A 94 20.43 -2.44 6.41
N PHE A 95 19.93 -3.46 5.72
CA PHE A 95 20.38 -4.84 5.87
C PHE A 95 21.48 -5.25 4.87
N GLN A 96 21.89 -4.34 3.97
CA GLN A 96 22.97 -4.60 3.05
C GLN A 96 24.32 -4.70 3.77
N ARG A 97 25.19 -5.61 3.30
CA ARG A 97 26.55 -5.77 3.82
C ARG A 97 27.43 -4.59 3.38
N LEU A 98 28.21 -4.06 4.32
CA LEU A 98 29.10 -2.90 4.18
C LEU A 98 30.58 -3.26 4.13
N ASP A 99 30.96 -4.51 4.35
CA ASP A 99 32.36 -4.95 4.43
C ASP A 99 32.40 -6.48 4.19
N ALA A 100 33.54 -7.00 3.77
CA ALA A 100 33.86 -8.43 3.68
C ALA A 100 33.62 -9.16 5.02
N LYS A 101 33.67 -8.45 6.15
CA LYS A 101 33.31 -8.94 7.49
C LYS A 101 31.80 -9.12 7.71
N GLY A 102 30.97 -8.72 6.74
CA GLY A 102 29.52 -8.88 6.76
C GLY A 102 28.75 -7.90 7.65
N ARG A 103 29.38 -6.81 8.12
CA ARG A 103 28.71 -5.78 8.94
C ARG A 103 27.61 -5.10 8.15
N ARG A 104 26.44 -4.87 8.76
CA ARG A 104 25.30 -4.18 8.14
C ARG A 104 25.06 -2.82 8.78
N LEU A 105 24.36 -1.91 8.08
CA LEU A 105 23.87 -0.67 8.70
C LEU A 105 22.90 -0.98 9.85
N ALA A 106 22.14 -2.07 9.74
CA ALA A 106 21.24 -2.58 10.76
C ALA A 106 21.96 -2.95 12.07
N ASP A 107 23.20 -3.46 12.00
CA ASP A 107 23.97 -3.82 13.20
C ASP A 107 24.38 -2.55 13.98
N GLN A 108 24.52 -1.43 13.28
CA GLN A 108 24.78 -0.13 13.90
C GLN A 108 23.55 0.43 14.65
N LEU A 109 22.33 -0.05 14.36
CA LEU A 109 21.13 0.30 15.14
C LEU A 109 21.14 -0.34 16.55
N GLU A 110 21.90 -1.39 16.80
CA GLU A 110 22.07 -1.96 18.15
C GLU A 110 23.26 -1.35 18.91
N GLY A 111 24.12 -0.59 18.23
CA GLY A 111 25.36 -0.05 18.76
C GLY A 111 25.30 1.43 19.18
N LYS A 112 26.49 2.01 19.45
CA LYS A 112 26.64 3.42 19.84
C LYS A 112 26.17 4.42 18.77
N SER A 113 26.09 4.01 17.50
CA SER A 113 25.67 4.84 16.36
C SER A 113 24.17 4.74 16.02
N ARG A 114 23.34 4.08 16.84
CA ARG A 114 21.89 3.94 16.64
C ARG A 114 21.20 5.28 16.33
N GLY A 115 21.56 6.33 17.07
CA GLY A 115 21.00 7.66 16.89
C GLY A 115 21.33 8.26 15.53
N ALA A 116 22.57 8.10 15.06
CA ALA A 116 23.01 8.62 13.77
C ALA A 116 22.34 7.90 12.59
N VAL A 117 22.23 6.56 12.66
CA VAL A 117 21.57 5.76 11.60
C VAL A 117 20.09 6.09 11.51
N SER A 118 19.41 6.14 12.67
CA SER A 118 18.00 6.51 12.73
C SER A 118 17.78 7.94 12.25
N LEU A 119 18.64 8.88 12.66
CA LEU A 119 18.53 10.29 12.25
C LEU A 119 18.75 10.48 10.74
N ALA A 120 19.73 9.81 10.13
CA ALA A 120 19.96 9.94 8.70
C ALA A 120 18.81 9.34 7.88
N TRP A 121 18.27 8.19 8.32
CA TRP A 121 17.08 7.59 7.70
C TRP A 121 15.86 8.53 7.80
N LEU A 122 15.64 9.10 8.99
CA LEU A 122 14.59 10.07 9.25
C LEU A 122 14.76 11.34 8.40
N ALA A 123 15.97 11.89 8.33
CA ALA A 123 16.27 13.08 7.56
C ALA A 123 16.08 12.84 6.05
N GLY A 124 16.52 11.70 5.53
CA GLY A 124 16.27 11.31 4.15
C GLY A 124 14.78 11.14 3.86
N SER A 125 14.05 10.42 4.71
CA SER A 125 12.60 10.22 4.56
C SER A 125 11.84 11.54 4.64
N LEU A 126 12.26 12.44 5.53
CA LEU A 126 11.71 13.79 5.65
C LEU A 126 11.98 14.64 4.41
N ALA A 127 13.15 14.51 3.77
CA ALA A 127 13.45 15.21 2.52
C ALA A 127 12.50 14.78 1.38
N LEU A 128 12.24 13.47 1.24
CA LEU A 128 11.27 12.95 0.27
C LEU A 128 9.84 13.41 0.58
N ALA A 129 9.47 13.42 1.86
CA ALA A 129 8.18 13.90 2.32
C ALA A 129 7.98 15.40 2.05
N LEU A 130 8.98 16.22 2.32
CA LEU A 130 8.94 17.66 2.05
C LEU A 130 8.82 17.94 0.55
N PHE A 131 9.50 17.16 -0.28
CA PHE A 131 9.33 17.22 -1.73
C PHE A 131 7.87 16.99 -2.11
N LEU A 132 7.25 15.91 -1.61
CA LEU A 132 5.84 15.60 -1.91
C LEU A 132 4.85 16.63 -1.36
N ALA A 133 5.09 17.13 -0.15
CA ALA A 133 4.27 18.16 0.46
C ALA A 133 4.34 19.46 -0.34
N PHE A 134 5.54 19.86 -0.79
CA PHE A 134 5.74 21.05 -1.61
C PHE A 134 5.12 20.89 -3.00
N SER A 135 5.25 19.71 -3.62
CA SER A 135 4.60 19.42 -4.89
C SER A 135 3.07 19.51 -4.75
N GLY A 136 2.49 18.83 -3.76
CA GLY A 136 1.04 18.87 -3.52
C GLY A 136 0.53 20.28 -3.25
N TYR A 137 1.24 21.04 -2.41
CA TYR A 137 0.94 22.46 -2.16
C TYR A 137 0.91 23.28 -3.46
N PHE A 138 1.89 23.10 -4.33
CA PHE A 138 1.97 23.82 -5.61
C PHE A 138 0.81 23.46 -6.55
N VAL A 139 0.44 22.18 -6.62
CA VAL A 139 -0.72 21.73 -7.42
C VAL A 139 -2.00 22.37 -6.92
N ILE A 140 -2.21 22.42 -5.60
CA ILE A 140 -3.42 23.02 -5.00
C ILE A 140 -3.50 24.53 -5.31
N GLN A 141 -2.37 25.25 -5.29
CA GLN A 141 -2.35 26.70 -5.46
C GLN A 141 -2.43 27.16 -6.93
N ILE A 142 -1.72 26.47 -7.83
CA ILE A 142 -1.53 26.93 -9.22
C ILE A 142 -2.37 26.10 -10.20
N GLY A 143 -2.88 24.96 -9.76
CA GLY A 143 -3.58 23.99 -10.60
C GLY A 143 -2.64 23.09 -11.39
N PRO A 144 -3.15 21.99 -11.95
CA PRO A 144 -2.37 21.09 -12.79
C PRO A 144 -2.02 21.79 -14.10
N MET A 145 -0.73 22.05 -14.34
CA MET A 145 -0.22 22.58 -15.60
C MET A 145 0.58 21.52 -16.36
N ASP A 146 0.51 21.50 -17.69
CA ASP A 146 1.18 20.47 -18.51
C ASP A 146 2.71 20.47 -18.35
N TRP A 147 3.33 21.63 -18.10
CA TRP A 147 4.78 21.76 -17.88
C TRP A 147 5.23 21.37 -16.48
N TYR A 148 4.30 21.12 -15.56
CA TYR A 148 4.59 20.83 -14.15
C TYR A 148 5.53 19.62 -13.98
N TRP A 149 5.36 18.59 -14.82
CA TRP A 149 6.21 17.40 -14.83
C TRP A 149 7.68 17.68 -15.17
N LEU A 150 7.95 18.73 -15.98
CA LEU A 150 9.32 19.13 -16.35
C LEU A 150 10.10 19.68 -15.15
N VAL A 151 9.40 20.21 -14.14
CA VAL A 151 10.02 20.68 -12.89
C VAL A 151 9.96 19.60 -11.82
N LEU A 152 8.90 18.82 -11.76
CA LEU A 152 8.71 17.82 -10.71
C LEU A 152 9.71 16.66 -10.79
N LEU A 153 10.01 16.21 -12.01
CA LEU A 153 10.97 15.12 -12.24
C LEU A 153 12.38 15.48 -11.75
N PRO A 154 13.01 16.60 -12.16
CA PRO A 154 14.34 16.95 -11.67
C PRO A 154 14.37 17.24 -10.16
N VAL A 155 13.34 17.89 -9.60
CA VAL A 155 13.27 18.12 -8.15
C VAL A 155 13.11 16.81 -7.38
N GLY A 156 12.33 15.86 -7.90
CA GLY A 156 12.21 14.53 -7.33
C GLY A 156 13.53 13.75 -7.35
N LEU A 157 14.29 13.84 -8.44
CA LEU A 157 15.64 13.28 -8.51
C LEU A 157 16.59 13.90 -7.48
N ILE A 158 16.50 15.22 -7.25
CA ILE A 158 17.26 15.90 -6.20
C ILE A 158 16.87 15.39 -4.81
N ALA A 159 15.58 15.17 -4.55
CA ALA A 159 15.11 14.62 -3.28
C ALA A 159 15.63 13.19 -3.04
N VAL A 160 15.61 12.35 -4.08
CA VAL A 160 16.20 11.00 -4.06
C VAL A 160 17.71 11.06 -3.83
N ALA A 161 18.43 11.94 -4.53
CA ALA A 161 19.86 12.12 -4.32
C ALA A 161 20.19 12.61 -2.90
N THR A 162 19.34 13.48 -2.34
CA THR A 162 19.46 13.97 -0.95
C THR A 162 19.30 12.83 0.05
N PHE A 163 18.32 11.95 -0.15
CA PHE A 163 18.16 10.73 0.65
C PHE A 163 19.42 9.87 0.63
N VAL A 164 19.95 9.58 -0.57
CA VAL A 164 21.16 8.78 -0.73
C VAL A 164 22.36 9.49 -0.09
N GLY A 165 22.44 10.81 -0.16
CA GLY A 165 23.46 11.63 0.49
C GLY A 165 23.45 11.52 2.03
N PHE A 166 22.27 11.51 2.66
CA PHE A 166 22.17 11.28 4.10
C PHE A 166 22.65 9.88 4.49
N ILE A 167 22.31 8.86 3.69
CA ILE A 167 22.76 7.48 3.92
C ILE A 167 24.27 7.35 3.68
N HIS A 168 24.82 8.04 2.68
CA HIS A 168 26.25 8.04 2.39
C HIS A 168 27.09 8.46 3.59
N TRP A 169 26.61 9.43 4.39
CA TRP A 169 27.32 9.90 5.58
C TRP A 169 27.54 8.83 6.66
N LEU A 170 26.82 7.71 6.58
CA LEU A 170 26.97 6.56 7.48
C LEU A 170 27.91 5.48 6.94
N VAL A 171 28.37 5.62 5.69
CA VAL A 171 29.18 4.60 5.01
C VAL A 171 30.66 4.80 5.35
N PRO A 172 31.38 3.76 5.82
CA PRO A 172 32.82 3.83 6.05
C PRO A 172 33.58 4.22 4.76
N THR A 173 34.60 5.06 4.87
CA THR A 173 35.40 5.51 3.73
C THR A 173 36.24 4.41 3.08
N ASP A 174 36.46 3.30 3.79
CA ASP A 174 37.39 2.22 3.42
C ASP A 174 36.74 1.10 2.60
N LEU A 175 35.50 1.28 2.15
CA LEU A 175 34.78 0.30 1.31
C LEU A 175 35.41 0.15 -0.08
N ASP A 176 35.62 -1.09 -0.52
CA ASP A 176 36.09 -1.43 -1.85
C ASP A 176 35.15 -0.89 -2.95
N LYS A 177 35.74 -0.46 -4.08
CA LYS A 177 35.02 0.16 -5.21
C LYS A 177 33.82 -0.65 -5.74
N PRO A 178 33.90 -1.98 -5.96
CA PRO A 178 32.75 -2.76 -6.45
C PRO A 178 31.62 -2.86 -5.43
N GLU A 179 31.94 -3.12 -4.15
CA GLU A 179 30.94 -3.22 -3.07
C GLU A 179 30.22 -1.88 -2.84
N ARG A 180 30.94 -0.78 -3.02
CA ARG A 180 30.40 0.59 -2.97
C ARG A 180 29.36 0.85 -4.07
N GLY A 181 29.54 0.29 -5.26
CA GLY A 181 28.60 0.44 -6.38
C GLY A 181 27.27 -0.29 -6.14
N GLU A 182 27.33 -1.52 -5.61
CA GLU A 182 26.13 -2.29 -5.23
C GLU A 182 25.35 -1.58 -4.12
N PHE A 183 26.07 -1.05 -3.13
CA PHE A 183 25.46 -0.29 -2.04
C PHE A 183 24.66 0.92 -2.54
N TYR A 184 25.24 1.76 -3.40
CA TYR A 184 24.55 2.93 -3.93
C TYR A 184 23.37 2.56 -4.84
N THR A 185 23.48 1.46 -5.59
CA THR A 185 22.37 0.96 -6.42
C THR A 185 21.18 0.58 -5.53
N ILE A 186 21.43 -0.13 -4.43
CA ILE A 186 20.39 -0.50 -3.46
C ILE A 186 19.85 0.74 -2.74
N ALA A 187 20.70 1.70 -2.36
CA ALA A 187 20.28 2.94 -1.74
C ALA A 187 19.39 3.79 -2.66
N LEU A 188 19.72 3.86 -3.95
CA LEU A 188 18.93 4.55 -4.96
C LEU A 188 17.56 3.87 -5.16
N CYS A 189 17.55 2.54 -5.31
CA CYS A 189 16.31 1.78 -5.40
C CYS A 189 15.44 1.94 -4.14
N SER A 190 16.05 1.91 -2.96
CA SER A 190 15.39 2.14 -1.67
C SER A 190 14.74 3.53 -1.60
N ALA A 191 15.47 4.58 -1.99
CA ALA A 191 14.95 5.94 -2.03
C ALA A 191 13.80 6.11 -3.04
N GLY A 192 13.91 5.51 -4.22
CA GLY A 192 12.85 5.51 -5.23
C GLY A 192 11.59 4.78 -4.76
N LEU A 193 11.76 3.62 -4.11
CA LEU A 193 10.65 2.88 -3.50
C LEU A 193 10.03 3.65 -2.33
N GLN A 194 10.83 4.29 -1.49
CA GLN A 194 10.34 5.15 -0.40
C GLN A 194 9.46 6.28 -0.95
N LEU A 195 9.89 6.92 -2.05
CA LEU A 195 9.11 7.96 -2.72
C LEU A 195 7.79 7.41 -3.28
N LEU A 196 7.81 6.24 -3.91
CA LEU A 196 6.61 5.58 -4.44
C LEU A 196 5.63 5.22 -3.32
N VAL A 197 6.14 4.73 -2.19
CA VAL A 197 5.30 4.40 -1.03
C VAL A 197 4.64 5.64 -0.47
N LEU A 198 5.39 6.73 -0.30
CA LEU A 198 4.82 8.00 0.14
C LEU A 198 3.74 8.48 -0.85
N LEU A 199 4.00 8.46 -2.16
CA LEU A 199 3.00 8.82 -3.17
C LEU A 199 1.70 8.00 -3.05
N GLN A 200 1.80 6.69 -2.83
CA GLN A 200 0.63 5.82 -2.70
C GLN A 200 -0.15 6.10 -1.42
N VAL A 201 0.54 6.31 -0.29
CA VAL A 201 -0.13 6.64 0.97
C VAL A 201 -0.80 8.00 0.87
N THR A 202 -0.13 9.00 0.30
CA THR A 202 -0.68 10.34 0.07
C THR A 202 -1.93 10.28 -0.81
N ALA A 203 -1.90 9.54 -1.91
CA ALA A 203 -3.08 9.35 -2.77
C ALA A 203 -4.26 8.74 -2.02
N VAL A 204 -4.01 7.74 -1.16
CA VAL A 204 -5.07 7.15 -0.32
C VAL A 204 -5.58 8.18 0.70
N VAL A 205 -4.70 8.87 1.42
CA VAL A 205 -5.07 9.86 2.44
C VAL A 205 -5.88 11.00 1.82
N GLU A 206 -5.51 11.49 0.63
CA GLU A 206 -6.28 12.49 -0.11
C GLU A 206 -7.70 12.02 -0.42
N THR A 207 -7.88 10.76 -0.86
CA THR A 207 -9.24 10.22 -1.07
C THR A 207 -10.05 10.05 0.22
N LEU A 208 -9.38 9.90 1.36
CA LEU A 208 -10.04 9.76 2.66
C LEU A 208 -10.43 11.12 3.25
N VAL A 209 -9.61 12.15 3.02
CA VAL A 209 -9.68 13.45 3.70
C VAL A 209 -9.98 14.60 2.73
N GLY A 210 -10.34 14.30 1.48
CA GLY A 210 -10.43 15.25 0.36
C GLY A 210 -11.19 16.55 0.62
N GLU A 211 -12.27 16.52 1.42
CA GLU A 211 -13.02 17.72 1.82
C GLU A 211 -12.21 18.64 2.75
N LEU A 212 -11.40 18.07 3.66
CA LEU A 212 -10.49 18.83 4.51
C LEU A 212 -9.20 19.18 3.76
N ALA A 213 -8.74 18.37 2.81
CA ALA A 213 -7.48 18.58 2.08
C ALA A 213 -7.58 19.68 1.00
N GLY A 214 -8.77 20.20 0.71
CA GLY A 214 -8.98 21.26 -0.29
C GLY A 214 -8.34 22.61 0.05
N SER A 215 -7.87 22.80 1.28
CA SER A 215 -7.10 23.98 1.68
C SER A 215 -5.63 23.62 1.93
N ALA A 216 -4.72 24.46 1.45
CA ALA A 216 -3.29 24.25 1.67
C ALA A 216 -2.89 24.24 3.16
N SER A 217 -3.66 24.95 4.01
CA SER A 217 -3.42 25.04 5.45
C SER A 217 -3.68 23.73 6.21
N THR A 218 -4.58 22.89 5.68
CA THR A 218 -4.96 21.60 6.24
C THR A 218 -4.21 20.46 5.58
N PHE A 219 -3.82 20.60 4.31
CA PHE A 219 -3.01 19.62 3.59
C PHE A 219 -1.64 19.36 4.27
N LEU A 220 -0.89 20.41 4.61
CA LEU A 220 0.43 20.29 5.23
C LEU A 220 0.45 19.52 6.56
N PRO A 221 -0.42 19.78 7.55
CA PRO A 221 -0.43 19.01 8.79
C PRO A 221 -0.87 17.56 8.59
N ILE A 222 -1.74 17.27 7.60
CA ILE A 222 -2.10 15.89 7.24
C ILE A 222 -0.89 15.15 6.68
N MET A 223 -0.16 15.77 5.74
CA MET A 223 1.08 15.21 5.19
C MET A 223 2.13 14.96 6.28
N ALA A 224 2.31 15.90 7.22
CA ALA A 224 3.23 15.72 8.33
C ALA A 224 2.85 14.54 9.22
N LEU A 225 1.55 14.38 9.51
CA LEU A 225 1.03 13.26 10.29
C LEU A 225 1.23 11.93 9.55
N GLU A 226 0.95 11.89 8.25
CA GLU A 226 1.16 10.72 7.39
C GLU A 226 2.61 10.25 7.45
N VAL A 227 3.55 11.16 7.22
CA VAL A 227 4.99 10.86 7.20
C VAL A 227 5.44 10.38 8.57
N LEU A 228 4.96 11.00 9.65
CA LEU A 228 5.25 10.58 11.02
C LEU A 228 4.77 9.15 11.28
N VAL A 229 3.54 8.82 10.90
CA VAL A 229 2.99 7.47 11.06
C VAL A 229 3.79 6.45 10.24
N LEU A 230 4.09 6.76 8.98
CA LEU A 230 4.86 5.87 8.10
C LEU A 230 6.25 5.59 8.66
N VAL A 231 6.94 6.63 9.12
CA VAL A 231 8.24 6.53 9.77
C VAL A 231 8.18 5.67 11.03
N ILE A 232 7.18 5.88 11.90
CA ILE A 232 7.02 5.07 13.12
C ILE A 232 6.84 3.60 12.74
N VAL A 233 5.99 3.30 11.76
CA VAL A 233 5.76 1.93 11.27
C VAL A 233 7.05 1.32 10.72
N GLN A 234 7.81 2.05 9.90
CA GLN A 234 9.07 1.55 9.35
C GLN A 234 10.13 1.30 10.42
N VAL A 235 10.30 2.23 11.38
CA VAL A 235 11.24 2.06 12.50
C VAL A 235 10.87 0.88 13.37
N LEU A 236 9.58 0.72 13.69
CA LEU A 236 9.07 -0.43 14.44
C LEU A 236 9.35 -1.73 13.68
N MET A 237 9.12 -1.77 12.37
CA MET A 237 9.39 -2.95 11.53
C MET A 237 10.88 -3.27 11.43
N VAL A 238 11.76 -2.28 11.30
CA VAL A 238 13.21 -2.49 11.32
C VAL A 238 13.65 -3.03 12.66
N ALA A 239 13.21 -2.43 13.77
CA ALA A 239 13.53 -2.89 15.12
C ALA A 239 13.04 -4.33 15.36
N MET A 240 11.83 -4.62 14.88
CA MET A 240 11.22 -5.93 14.90
C MET A 240 12.02 -6.94 14.07
N MET A 241 12.44 -6.57 12.86
CA MET A 241 13.29 -7.40 12.00
C MET A 241 14.66 -7.66 12.62
N VAL A 242 15.31 -6.65 13.22
CA VAL A 242 16.60 -6.82 13.91
C VAL A 242 16.45 -7.80 15.09
N HIS A 243 15.41 -7.60 15.90
CA HIS A 243 15.10 -8.51 17.01
C HIS A 243 14.80 -9.93 16.53
N PHE A 244 14.03 -10.07 15.46
CA PHE A 244 13.66 -11.37 14.92
C PHE A 244 14.68 -11.99 14.00
N HIS A 245 15.67 -11.27 13.48
CA HIS A 245 16.79 -11.87 12.76
C HIS A 245 17.64 -12.74 13.69
N ARG A 246 17.62 -12.44 14.99
CA ARG A 246 18.18 -13.32 16.03
C ARG A 246 17.34 -14.59 16.24
N GLN A 247 16.07 -14.59 15.83
CA GLN A 247 15.23 -15.76 15.78
C GLN A 247 15.28 -16.36 14.36
N LYS A 248 15.26 -17.69 14.22
CA LYS A 248 15.52 -18.33 12.91
C LYS A 248 14.47 -18.00 11.82
N ASN A 249 13.32 -17.38 12.17
CA ASN A 249 12.20 -17.14 11.26
C ASN A 249 11.62 -15.72 11.38
N VAL A 250 12.04 -14.81 10.49
CA VAL A 250 11.56 -13.40 10.40
C VAL A 250 10.15 -13.29 9.81
N PHE A 251 9.76 -14.23 8.93
CA PHE A 251 8.45 -14.22 8.26
C PHE A 251 7.25 -14.39 9.21
N ARG A 252 7.41 -15.24 10.24
CA ARG A 252 6.35 -15.54 11.20
C ARG A 252 5.78 -14.29 11.88
N PRO A 253 6.58 -13.50 12.61
CA PRO A 253 6.06 -12.37 13.36
C PRO A 253 5.59 -11.26 12.42
N LEU A 254 6.21 -11.10 11.25
CA LEU A 254 5.78 -10.15 10.22
C LEU A 254 4.33 -10.41 9.78
N MET A 255 4.02 -11.66 9.42
CA MET A 255 2.66 -12.05 9.00
C MET A 255 1.63 -11.84 10.11
N VAL A 256 2.00 -12.13 11.35
CA VAL A 256 1.15 -11.89 12.52
C VAL A 256 0.89 -10.39 12.71
N SER A 257 1.93 -9.56 12.63
CA SER A 257 1.80 -8.11 12.78
C SER A 257 0.89 -7.48 11.72
N PHE A 258 1.02 -7.89 10.45
CA PHE A 258 0.14 -7.37 9.39
C PHE A 258 -1.29 -7.87 9.51
N THR A 259 -1.48 -9.13 9.92
CA THR A 259 -2.83 -9.65 10.19
C THR A 259 -3.49 -8.89 11.35
N LEU A 260 -2.73 -8.61 12.41
CA LEU A 260 -3.21 -7.81 13.54
C LEU A 260 -3.51 -6.37 13.13
N LEU A 261 -2.67 -5.76 12.29
CA LEU A 261 -2.90 -4.41 11.76
C LEU A 261 -4.22 -4.35 10.99
N LEU A 262 -4.48 -5.31 10.09
CA LEU A 262 -5.75 -5.36 9.38
C LEU A 262 -6.92 -5.64 10.32
N MET A 263 -6.73 -6.44 11.38
CA MET A 263 -7.75 -6.61 12.41
C MET A 263 -8.10 -5.28 13.08
N VAL A 264 -7.10 -4.48 13.45
CA VAL A 264 -7.29 -3.15 14.05
C VAL A 264 -7.97 -2.18 13.09
N VAL A 265 -7.57 -2.15 11.81
CA VAL A 265 -8.25 -1.34 10.77
C VAL A 265 -9.71 -1.78 10.63
N GLY A 266 -9.97 -3.10 10.70
CA GLY A 266 -11.30 -3.69 10.76
C GLY A 266 -12.14 -3.25 11.95
N LEU A 267 -11.56 -2.69 13.02
CA LEU A 267 -12.35 -2.14 14.13
C LEU A 267 -12.91 -0.76 13.82
N PHE A 268 -12.47 -0.10 12.74
CA PHE A 268 -12.96 1.20 12.29
C PHE A 268 -13.91 1.02 11.09
N PRO A 269 -15.24 1.07 11.30
CA PRO A 269 -16.22 0.68 10.28
C PRO A 269 -16.08 1.45 8.97
N GLU A 270 -15.81 2.75 9.02
CA GLU A 270 -15.65 3.59 7.82
C GLU A 270 -14.42 3.20 6.99
N ALA A 271 -13.29 2.88 7.63
CA ALA A 271 -12.06 2.49 6.95
C ALA A 271 -12.22 1.11 6.28
N ALA A 272 -12.77 0.16 7.03
CA ALA A 272 -12.99 -1.19 6.53
C ALA A 272 -14.14 -1.27 5.52
N ALA A 273 -15.18 -0.44 5.63
CA ALA A 273 -16.22 -0.30 4.61
C ALA A 273 -15.63 0.14 3.26
N LYS A 274 -14.72 1.13 3.24
CA LYS A 274 -14.07 1.55 1.99
C LYS A 274 -13.33 0.41 1.30
N ILE A 275 -12.60 -0.41 2.06
CA ILE A 275 -11.89 -1.58 1.52
C ILE A 275 -12.88 -2.68 1.10
N GLY A 276 -13.90 -2.94 1.92
CA GLY A 276 -14.97 -3.92 1.64
C GLY A 276 -15.79 -3.59 0.39
N GLY A 277 -16.00 -2.30 0.14
CA GLY A 277 -16.74 -1.82 -1.03
C GLY A 277 -16.08 -2.16 -2.35
N TYR A 278 -14.74 -2.25 -2.41
CA TYR A 278 -14.05 -2.58 -3.65
C TYR A 278 -14.43 -3.95 -4.19
N ALA A 279 -14.58 -4.98 -3.36
CA ALA A 279 -14.98 -6.29 -3.88
C ALA A 279 -16.41 -6.30 -4.45
N LEU A 280 -17.36 -5.69 -3.74
CA LEU A 280 -18.75 -5.64 -4.19
C LEU A 280 -18.94 -4.74 -5.43
N GLN A 281 -18.19 -3.64 -5.51
CA GLN A 281 -18.18 -2.74 -6.67
C GLN A 281 -17.50 -3.39 -7.88
N VAL A 282 -16.38 -4.11 -7.69
CA VAL A 282 -15.73 -4.85 -8.78
C VAL A 282 -16.66 -5.91 -9.36
N SER A 283 -17.39 -6.64 -8.52
CA SER A 283 -18.35 -7.64 -8.97
C SER A 283 -19.55 -7.05 -9.70
N GLY A 284 -20.10 -5.92 -9.26
CA GLY A 284 -21.30 -5.32 -9.87
C GLY A 284 -21.03 -4.38 -11.05
N SER A 285 -19.91 -3.65 -11.02
CA SER A 285 -19.62 -2.52 -11.91
C SER A 285 -18.35 -2.72 -12.76
N GLY A 286 -17.59 -3.79 -12.51
CA GLY A 286 -16.25 -3.96 -13.05
C GLY A 286 -15.22 -3.01 -12.43
N GLY A 287 -15.53 -2.39 -11.29
CA GLY A 287 -14.64 -1.46 -10.58
C GLY A 287 -14.71 -0.02 -11.09
N ARG A 288 -15.70 0.31 -11.92
CA ARG A 288 -15.93 1.68 -12.39
C ARG A 288 -16.62 2.49 -11.28
N THR A 289 -16.07 3.68 -11.02
CA THR A 289 -16.58 4.62 -10.02
C THR A 289 -17.79 5.42 -10.51
N CYS A 290 -18.00 5.48 -11.83
CA CYS A 290 -19.05 6.22 -12.48
C CYS A 290 -19.56 5.47 -13.72
N ILE A 291 -20.87 5.20 -13.78
CA ILE A 291 -21.50 4.50 -14.90
C ILE A 291 -22.87 5.12 -15.20
N VAL A 292 -23.22 5.20 -16.47
CA VAL A 292 -24.59 5.48 -16.93
C VAL A 292 -25.20 4.15 -17.39
N LEU A 293 -26.30 3.74 -16.76
CA LEU A 293 -27.05 2.55 -17.14
C LEU A 293 -28.02 2.90 -18.26
N ASN A 294 -27.93 2.20 -19.39
CA ASN A 294 -28.91 2.30 -20.45
C ASN A 294 -30.07 1.35 -20.15
N THR A 295 -31.21 1.91 -19.75
CA THR A 295 -32.41 1.14 -19.44
C THR A 295 -33.42 1.18 -20.58
N GLU A 296 -34.47 0.37 -20.51
CA GLU A 296 -35.61 0.43 -21.44
C GLU A 296 -36.28 1.81 -21.50
N GLN A 297 -36.22 2.57 -20.41
CA GLN A 297 -36.81 3.91 -20.28
C GLN A 297 -35.85 5.03 -20.73
N GLY A 298 -34.62 4.68 -21.11
CA GLY A 298 -33.56 5.61 -21.49
C GLY A 298 -32.31 5.51 -20.59
N PRO A 299 -31.29 6.33 -20.88
CA PRO A 299 -30.09 6.42 -20.04
C PRO A 299 -30.43 7.01 -18.67
N THR A 300 -29.86 6.42 -17.63
CA THR A 300 -29.93 6.95 -16.25
C THR A 300 -28.99 8.15 -16.06
N GLU A 301 -29.15 8.87 -14.96
CA GLU A 301 -28.12 9.82 -14.50
C GLU A 301 -26.81 9.07 -14.18
N SER A 302 -25.69 9.78 -14.04
CA SER A 302 -24.41 9.20 -13.60
C SER A 302 -24.54 8.54 -12.22
N MET A 303 -24.46 7.20 -12.22
CA MET A 303 -24.62 6.35 -11.05
C MET A 303 -23.29 5.76 -10.59
N LYS A 304 -23.20 5.52 -9.28
CA LYS A 304 -22.25 4.62 -8.65
C LYS A 304 -22.98 3.34 -8.25
N ILE A 305 -22.61 2.22 -8.85
CA ILE A 305 -23.13 0.89 -8.46
C ILE A 305 -22.38 0.45 -7.21
N LEU A 306 -23.11 0.17 -6.13
CA LEU A 306 -22.54 -0.22 -4.83
C LEU A 306 -22.46 -1.74 -4.66
N ALA A 307 -23.43 -2.47 -5.24
CA ALA A 307 -23.48 -3.92 -5.27
C ALA A 307 -24.46 -4.41 -6.36
N GLU A 308 -24.25 -5.62 -6.86
CA GLU A 308 -25.26 -6.39 -7.60
C GLU A 308 -25.64 -7.61 -6.77
N ALA A 309 -26.92 -7.80 -6.48
CA ALA A 309 -27.41 -9.00 -5.82
C ALA A 309 -28.81 -9.37 -6.31
N ASP A 310 -29.06 -10.68 -6.46
CA ASP A 310 -30.38 -11.24 -6.78
C ASP A 310 -31.03 -10.60 -8.01
N GLY A 311 -30.22 -10.24 -9.02
CA GLY A 311 -30.68 -9.58 -10.25
C GLY A 311 -31.06 -8.10 -10.08
N ILE A 312 -30.66 -7.47 -8.98
CA ILE A 312 -30.89 -6.05 -8.70
C ILE A 312 -29.54 -5.35 -8.53
N TYR A 313 -29.37 -4.23 -9.25
CA TYR A 313 -28.31 -3.26 -9.02
C TYR A 313 -28.73 -2.30 -7.91
N TYR A 314 -27.92 -2.25 -6.86
CA TYR A 314 -28.00 -1.24 -5.82
C TYR A 314 -27.10 -0.08 -6.24
N ALA A 315 -27.71 1.00 -6.73
CA ALA A 315 -26.99 2.14 -7.27
C ALA A 315 -27.32 3.44 -6.51
N ARG A 316 -26.42 4.41 -6.57
CA ARG A 316 -26.63 5.75 -6.02
C ARG A 316 -26.17 6.80 -7.03
N PRO A 317 -26.93 7.88 -7.27
CA PRO A 317 -26.45 8.99 -8.09
C PRO A 317 -25.19 9.59 -7.47
N ILE A 318 -24.20 9.94 -8.29
CA ILE A 318 -22.92 10.48 -7.79
C ILE A 318 -23.10 11.87 -7.18
N THR A 319 -24.11 12.59 -7.65
CA THR A 319 -24.54 13.90 -7.18
C THR A 319 -25.38 13.83 -5.90
N ALA A 320 -25.81 12.63 -5.46
CA ALA A 320 -26.67 12.49 -4.30
C ALA A 320 -25.92 12.76 -2.99
N THR A 321 -26.43 13.71 -2.20
CA THR A 321 -25.96 14.00 -0.84
C THR A 321 -26.58 13.06 0.21
N THR A 322 -27.65 12.37 -0.14
CA THR A 322 -28.33 11.38 0.72
C THR A 322 -27.85 9.96 0.42
N LYS A 323 -27.80 9.10 1.44
CA LYS A 323 -27.44 7.67 1.30
C LYS A 323 -28.59 6.82 0.71
N GLU A 324 -29.54 7.44 0.03
CA GLU A 324 -30.69 6.74 -0.54
C GLU A 324 -30.26 5.89 -1.74
N LEU A 325 -30.84 4.69 -1.84
CA LEU A 325 -30.46 3.70 -2.84
C LEU A 325 -31.53 3.63 -3.93
N GLN A 326 -31.09 3.63 -5.19
CA GLN A 326 -31.93 3.30 -6.32
C GLN A 326 -31.76 1.82 -6.66
N LEU A 327 -32.90 1.13 -6.72
CA LEU A 327 -32.96 -0.30 -7.05
C LEU A 327 -33.31 -0.43 -8.52
N ILE A 328 -32.33 -0.89 -9.32
CA ILE A 328 -32.51 -1.05 -10.76
C ILE A 328 -32.45 -2.54 -11.07
N ARG A 329 -33.51 -3.09 -11.66
CA ARG A 329 -33.52 -4.51 -12.02
C ARG A 329 -32.60 -4.75 -13.22
N ARG A 330 -31.81 -5.81 -13.16
CA ARG A 330 -30.80 -6.15 -14.16
C ARG A 330 -31.39 -6.47 -15.53
N ASP A 331 -32.59 -7.04 -15.58
CA ASP A 331 -33.34 -7.33 -16.81
C ASP A 331 -33.69 -6.06 -17.61
N THR A 332 -33.86 -4.93 -16.95
CA THR A 332 -34.14 -3.64 -17.60
C THR A 332 -32.90 -2.95 -18.19
N VAL A 333 -31.69 -3.42 -17.87
CA VAL A 333 -30.42 -2.81 -18.28
C VAL A 333 -29.93 -3.43 -19.59
N LYS A 334 -29.84 -2.62 -20.63
CA LYS A 334 -29.35 -3.02 -21.97
C LYS A 334 -27.85 -2.86 -22.15
N GLY A 335 -27.21 -2.00 -21.35
CA GLY A 335 -25.78 -1.74 -21.44
C GLY A 335 -25.27 -0.72 -20.41
N PHE A 336 -23.96 -0.58 -20.37
CA PHE A 336 -23.25 0.36 -19.50
C PHE A 336 -22.44 1.35 -20.35
N ASP A 337 -22.69 2.63 -20.15
CA ASP A 337 -21.88 3.71 -20.74
C ASP A 337 -21.00 4.36 -19.67
N GLU A 338 -19.84 4.87 -20.09
CA GLU A 338 -19.00 5.69 -19.21
C GLU A 338 -19.62 7.07 -19.03
N CYS A 339 -19.47 7.64 -17.84
CA CYS A 339 -19.90 9.00 -17.60
C CYS A 339 -19.18 9.98 -18.53
N ALA A 340 -19.92 10.96 -19.05
CA ALA A 340 -19.31 12.04 -19.81
C ALA A 340 -18.23 12.71 -18.96
N LYS A 341 -16.99 12.70 -19.43
CA LYS A 341 -15.92 13.50 -18.80
C LYS A 341 -16.40 14.96 -18.80
N PRO A 342 -16.28 15.70 -17.69
CA PRO A 342 -16.57 17.12 -17.72
C PRO A 342 -15.75 17.73 -18.85
N LYS A 343 -16.43 18.41 -19.80
CA LYS A 343 -15.72 19.18 -20.82
C LYS A 343 -14.82 20.16 -20.06
N PRO A 344 -13.51 20.24 -20.36
CA PRO A 344 -12.70 21.32 -19.81
C PRO A 344 -13.41 22.62 -20.17
N ALA A 345 -13.62 23.49 -19.18
CA ALA A 345 -14.11 24.84 -19.43
C ALA A 345 -13.24 25.42 -20.54
N GLN A 346 -13.83 25.71 -21.69
CA GLN A 346 -13.12 26.41 -22.74
C GLN A 346 -12.69 27.75 -22.15
N PRO A 347 -11.41 28.13 -22.30
CA PRO A 347 -10.86 29.33 -21.68
C PRO A 347 -11.58 30.61 -22.10
#